data_AF-A0A7X8RXK7-F1
#
_entry.id   AF-A0A7X8RXK7-F1
#
_cell.length_a   1.000
_cell.length_b   1.000
_cell.length_c   1.000
_cell.angle_alpha   90.00
_cell.angle_beta   90.00
_cell.angle_gamma   90.00
#
_symmetry.space_group_name_H-M   'P 1'
#
loop_
_entity.id
_entity.type
_entity.pdbx_description
1 polymer ?
#
loop_
_entity_poly.entity_id
_entity_poly.type
_entity_poly.pdbx_seq_one_letter_code
_entity_poly.pdbx_strand_id
1 'polypeptide(L)'
;MILRMRSPLDLLTPGQISRTARVVAVASAVALSFGYVTNELSVTTAGVGSFFLACSLLLAAPRQRATELLGAVTVWQCFAEFLSTVQSGQFAIWRLGVSIATLGCVMAVIRVQHLRELTRQSPDMQLQHLDRRTVNGMGILPRTDAQLAELRQEEAA
;
A
#
# COMPACT_ATOMS: atom_id res chain seq x y z
N MET A 1 -8.31 0.80 -44.39
CA MET A 1 -6.97 0.89 -43.77
C MET A 1 -7.06 1.85 -42.59
N ILE A 2 -7.35 1.33 -41.39
CA ILE A 2 -7.63 2.13 -40.19
C ILE A 2 -6.29 2.37 -39.49
N LEU A 3 -5.83 3.62 -39.46
CA LEU A 3 -4.73 4.06 -38.60
C LEU A 3 -5.17 3.85 -37.13
N ARG A 4 -4.78 2.71 -36.54
CA ARG A 4 -4.83 2.52 -35.08
C ARG A 4 -3.96 3.62 -34.48
N MET A 5 -4.59 4.65 -33.92
CA MET A 5 -3.92 5.59 -33.03
C MET A 5 -3.37 4.77 -31.87
N ARG A 6 -2.07 4.44 -31.92
CA ARG A 6 -1.38 3.82 -30.78
C ARG A 6 -1.38 4.86 -29.67
N SER A 7 -2.01 4.54 -28.54
CA SER A 7 -2.05 5.44 -27.41
C SER A 7 -0.61 5.69 -26.95
N PRO A 8 -0.20 6.93 -26.61
CA PRO A 8 1.13 7.17 -26.05
C PRO A 8 1.37 6.36 -24.76
N LEU A 9 0.31 5.87 -24.11
CA LEU A 9 0.38 4.96 -22.97
C LEU A 9 0.85 3.55 -23.34
N ASP A 10 0.70 3.10 -24.59
CA ASP A 10 1.16 1.77 -25.05
C ASP A 10 2.69 1.70 -25.19
N LEU A 11 3.38 2.84 -25.19
CA LEU A 11 4.84 2.93 -25.30
C LEU A 11 5.54 3.02 -23.93
N LEU A 12 4.79 3.19 -22.84
CA LEU A 12 5.34 3.30 -21.50
C LEU A 12 5.65 1.91 -20.93
N THR A 13 6.92 1.67 -20.64
CA THR A 13 7.30 0.44 -19.92
C THR A 13 6.87 0.53 -18.45
N PRO A 14 6.43 -0.57 -17.82
CA PRO A 14 6.14 -0.61 -16.38
C PRO A 14 7.33 -0.12 -15.53
N GLY A 15 8.55 -0.31 -16.02
CA GLY A 15 9.77 0.20 -15.39
C GLY A 15 9.84 1.73 -15.36
N GLN A 16 9.48 2.42 -16.45
CA GLN A 16 9.44 3.88 -16.50
C GLN A 16 8.39 4.45 -15.52
N ILE A 17 7.21 3.82 -15.45
CA ILE A 17 6.15 4.20 -14.50
C ILE A 17 6.65 4.10 -13.06
N SER A 18 7.35 3.02 -12.70
CA SER A 18 7.90 2.88 -11.35
C SER A 18 8.97 3.92 -11.02
N ARG A 19 9.81 4.32 -11.99
CA ARG A 19 10.84 5.35 -11.77
C ARG A 19 10.22 6.73 -11.61
N THR A 20 9.26 7.10 -12.45
CA THR A 20 8.57 8.39 -12.31
C THR A 20 7.78 8.42 -11.00
N ALA A 21 7.12 7.33 -10.63
CA ALA A 21 6.41 7.21 -9.36
C ALA A 21 7.32 7.41 -8.13
N ARG A 22 8.58 6.95 -8.16
CA ARG A 22 9.55 7.22 -7.08
C ARG A 22 9.82 8.70 -6.90
N VAL A 23 10.05 9.42 -8.00
CA VAL A 23 10.28 10.88 -7.96
C VAL A 23 9.05 11.59 -7.41
N VAL A 24 7.86 11.20 -7.89
CA VAL A 24 6.58 11.76 -7.43
C VAL A 24 6.34 11.46 -5.95
N ALA A 25 6.64 10.25 -5.48
CA ALA A 25 6.48 9.87 -4.07
C ALA A 25 7.37 10.71 -3.16
N VAL A 26 8.65 10.89 -3.53
CA VAL A 26 9.58 11.73 -2.78
C VAL A 26 9.11 13.19 -2.78
N ALA A 27 8.74 13.75 -3.94
CA ALA A 27 8.25 15.12 -4.04
C ALA A 27 6.99 15.34 -3.18
N SER A 28 6.06 14.38 -3.18
CA SER A 28 4.83 14.43 -2.39
C SER A 28 5.11 14.36 -0.90
N ALA A 29 6.02 13.49 -0.48
CA ALA A 29 6.44 13.37 0.93
C ALA A 29 7.10 14.66 1.42
N VAL A 30 7.96 15.29 0.60
CA VAL A 30 8.60 16.58 0.93
C VAL A 30 7.56 17.69 1.01
N ALA A 31 6.66 17.81 0.04
CA ALA A 31 5.62 18.83 0.02
C ALA A 31 4.68 18.73 1.23
N LEU A 32 4.27 17.51 1.59
CA LEU A 32 3.46 17.29 2.79
C LEU A 32 4.24 17.58 4.08
N SER A 33 5.50 17.15 4.18
CA SER A 33 6.37 17.47 5.33
C SER A 33 6.46 18.98 5.54
N PHE A 34 6.68 19.73 4.46
CA PHE A 34 6.72 21.18 4.49
C PHE A 34 5.39 21.77 5.01
N GLY A 35 4.25 21.32 4.48
CA GLY A 35 2.94 21.79 4.93
C GLY A 35 2.62 21.45 6.40
N TYR A 36 3.12 20.31 6.91
CA TYR A 36 3.01 19.97 8.33
C TYR A 36 3.84 20.90 9.23
N VAL A 37 5.05 21.25 8.79
CA VAL A 37 5.98 22.15 9.52
C VAL A 37 5.50 23.61 9.49
N THR A 38 4.94 24.08 8.38
CA THR A 38 4.37 25.43 8.31
C THR A 38 2.99 25.54 8.97
N ASN A 39 2.38 24.41 9.31
CA ASN A 39 1.03 24.30 9.85
C ASN A 39 -0.06 24.92 8.94
N GLU A 40 0.20 25.02 7.63
CA GLU A 40 -0.76 25.51 6.64
C GLU A 40 -1.63 24.40 6.05
N LEU A 41 -1.38 23.15 6.45
CA LEU A 41 -2.06 21.99 5.89
C LEU A 41 -3.49 21.88 6.42
N SER A 42 -4.47 22.14 5.56
CA SER A 42 -5.88 21.89 5.83
C SER A 42 -6.21 20.38 5.85
N VAL A 43 -7.36 20.02 6.42
CA VAL A 43 -7.86 18.63 6.47
C VAL A 43 -8.00 18.02 5.08
N THR A 44 -8.51 18.78 4.11
CA THR A 44 -8.75 18.30 2.73
C THR A 44 -7.43 18.08 1.99
N THR A 45 -6.50 19.03 2.08
CA THR A 45 -5.17 18.91 1.46
C THR A 45 -4.35 17.79 2.06
N ALA A 46 -4.44 17.57 3.37
CA ALA A 46 -3.80 16.44 4.03
C ALA A 46 -4.35 15.10 3.51
N GLY A 47 -5.68 14.96 3.42
CA GLY A 47 -6.30 13.75 2.88
C GLY A 47 -5.95 13.48 1.41
N VAL A 48 -6.03 14.49 0.55
CA VAL A 48 -5.68 14.35 -0.88
C VAL A 48 -4.19 14.04 -1.05
N GLY A 49 -3.32 14.73 -0.31
CA GLY A 49 -1.89 14.48 -0.37
C GLY A 49 -1.53 13.09 0.15
N SER A 50 -2.21 12.61 1.20
CA SER A 50 -2.06 11.25 1.74
C SER A 50 -2.41 10.19 0.70
N PHE A 51 -3.54 10.36 0.02
CA PHE A 51 -3.97 9.50 -1.06
C PHE A 51 -2.96 9.49 -2.21
N PHE A 52 -2.50 10.67 -2.63
CA PHE A 52 -1.56 10.80 -3.74
C PHE A 52 -0.18 10.20 -3.40
N LEU A 53 0.31 10.42 -2.17
CA LEU A 53 1.51 9.78 -1.66
C LEU A 53 1.36 8.27 -1.64
N ALA A 54 0.24 7.74 -1.14
CA ALA A 54 -0.02 6.30 -1.13
C ALA A 54 0.00 5.68 -2.53
N CYS A 55 -0.70 6.26 -3.49
CA CYS A 55 -0.72 5.79 -4.88
C CYS A 55 0.68 5.82 -5.52
N SER A 56 1.42 6.92 -5.35
CA SER A 56 2.78 7.05 -5.89
C SER A 56 3.75 6.07 -5.23
N LEU A 57 3.65 5.85 -3.92
CA LEU A 57 4.52 4.92 -3.18
C LEU A 57 4.27 3.46 -3.59
N LEU A 58 3.01 3.08 -3.80
CA LEU A 58 2.65 1.75 -4.30
C LEU A 58 3.18 1.48 -5.72
N LEU A 59 3.15 2.50 -6.59
CA LEU A 59 3.72 2.42 -7.93
C LEU A 59 5.26 2.44 -7.92
N ALA A 60 5.87 3.13 -6.95
CA ALA A 60 7.32 3.25 -6.80
C ALA A 60 8.00 1.95 -6.36
N ALA A 61 7.30 1.15 -5.55
CA ALA A 61 7.80 -0.08 -4.93
C ALA A 61 6.87 -1.30 -5.19
N PRO A 62 6.70 -1.75 -6.45
CA PRO A 62 5.75 -2.80 -6.81
C PRO A 62 6.06 -4.18 -6.23
N ARG A 63 7.27 -4.37 -5.69
CA ARG A 63 7.72 -5.63 -5.06
C ARG A 63 7.48 -5.68 -3.55
N GLN A 64 7.14 -4.56 -2.92
CA GLN A 64 6.86 -4.49 -1.47
C GLN A 64 5.38 -4.65 -1.19
N ARG A 65 5.05 -5.11 0.03
CA ARG A 65 3.64 -5.35 0.39
C ARG A 65 2.93 -4.01 0.55
N ALA A 66 1.78 -3.88 -0.11
CA ALA A 66 0.95 -2.68 -0.01
C ALA A 66 0.62 -2.31 1.44
N THR A 67 0.39 -3.31 2.32
CA THR A 67 0.14 -3.08 3.75
C THR A 67 1.34 -2.52 4.49
N GLU A 68 2.56 -2.96 4.16
CA GLU A 68 3.79 -2.47 4.79
C GLU A 68 4.06 -1.03 4.35
N LEU A 69 3.88 -0.76 3.06
CA LEU A 69 4.00 0.57 2.46
C LEU A 69 2.99 1.57 3.03
N LEU A 70 1.70 1.20 3.05
CA LEU A 70 0.65 2.05 3.62
C LEU A 70 0.82 2.20 5.15
N GLY A 71 1.24 1.14 5.84
CA GLY A 71 1.58 1.20 7.26
C GLY A 71 2.71 2.18 7.55
N ALA A 72 3.76 2.19 6.73
CA ALA A 72 4.85 3.15 6.85
C ALA A 72 4.38 4.60 6.64
N VAL A 73 3.48 4.84 5.68
CA VAL A 73 2.88 6.17 5.47
C VAL A 73 2.04 6.59 6.67
N THR A 74 1.23 5.69 7.23
CA THR A 74 0.44 5.97 8.45
C THR A 74 1.34 6.35 9.62
N VAL A 75 2.41 5.58 9.87
CA VAL A 75 3.37 5.87 10.94
C VAL A 75 4.02 7.23 10.73
N TRP A 76 4.48 7.51 9.51
CA TRP A 76 5.07 8.79 9.15
C TRP A 76 4.10 9.97 9.35
N GLN A 77 2.81 9.82 9.02
CA GLN A 77 1.79 10.85 9.26
C GLN A 77 1.54 11.09 10.74
N CYS A 78 1.47 10.04 11.55
CA CYS A 78 1.37 10.17 13.00
C CYS A 78 2.54 10.97 13.57
N PHE A 79 3.77 10.70 13.11
CA PHE A 79 4.95 11.47 13.49
C PHE A 79 4.88 12.93 13.03
N ALA A 80 4.47 13.19 11.79
CA ALA A 80 4.36 14.54 11.24
C ALA A 80 3.33 15.38 12.02
N GLU A 81 2.17 14.78 12.34
CA GLU A 81 1.12 15.44 13.14
C GLU A 81 1.59 15.70 14.57
N PHE A 82 2.31 14.74 15.18
CA PHE A 82 2.89 14.91 16.50
C PHE A 82 3.89 16.07 16.54
N LEU A 83 4.82 16.15 15.58
CA LEU A 83 5.78 17.24 15.49
C LEU A 83 5.11 18.59 15.25
N SER A 84 4.11 18.64 14.35
CA SER A 84 3.29 19.83 14.11
C SER A 84 2.58 20.29 15.38
N THR A 85 2.15 19.35 16.22
CA THR A 85 1.50 19.62 17.51
C THR A 85 2.48 20.15 18.55
N VAL A 86 3.70 19.61 18.61
CA VAL A 86 4.76 20.12 19.50
C VAL A 86 5.05 21.60 19.20
N GLN A 87 5.02 21.98 17.92
CA GLN A 87 5.24 23.36 17.50
C GLN A 87 4.01 24.27 17.68
N SER A 88 2.81 23.79 17.37
CA SER A 88 1.58 24.60 17.35
C SER A 88 0.78 24.58 18.65
N GLY A 89 1.03 23.62 19.54
CA GLY A 89 0.30 23.40 20.78
C GLY A 89 -1.13 22.84 20.61
N GLN A 90 -1.56 22.52 19.38
CA GLN A 90 -2.90 22.01 19.08
C GLN A 90 -2.81 20.74 18.24
N PHE A 91 -3.42 19.65 18.73
CA PHE A 91 -3.44 18.38 18.02
C PHE A 91 -4.65 18.31 17.08
N ALA A 92 -4.42 18.39 15.76
CA ALA A 92 -5.50 18.39 14.78
C ALA A 92 -5.98 16.96 14.45
N ILE A 93 -6.71 16.34 15.40
CA ILE A 93 -7.26 14.97 15.30
C ILE A 93 -7.96 14.71 13.97
N TRP A 94 -8.76 15.67 13.50
CA TRP A 94 -9.53 15.53 12.26
C TRP A 94 -8.65 15.42 11.01
N ARG A 95 -7.52 16.15 10.97
CA ARG A 95 -6.57 16.12 9.86
C ARG A 95 -5.92 14.74 9.75
N LEU A 96 -5.49 14.19 10.88
CA LEU A 96 -4.93 12.85 10.96
C LEU A 96 -5.99 11.79 10.63
N GLY A 97 -7.19 11.89 11.20
CA GLY A 97 -8.28 10.94 10.97
C GLY A 97 -8.67 10.82 9.50
N VAL A 98 -8.82 11.94 8.79
CA VAL A 98 -9.12 11.94 7.36
C VAL A 98 -7.98 11.34 6.54
N SER A 99 -6.73 11.66 6.89
CA SER A 99 -5.55 11.10 6.24
C SER A 99 -5.51 9.57 6.37
N ILE A 100 -5.69 9.04 7.58
CA ILE A 100 -5.74 7.58 7.83
C ILE A 100 -6.94 6.94 7.11
N ALA A 101 -8.11 7.57 7.14
CA ALA A 101 -9.29 7.07 6.42
C ALA A 101 -9.03 6.96 4.91
N THR A 102 -8.33 7.93 4.31
CA THR A 102 -7.98 7.87 2.88
C THR A 102 -7.03 6.72 2.57
N LEU A 103 -6.06 6.43 3.43
CA LEU A 103 -5.17 5.27 3.29
C LEU A 103 -5.95 3.95 3.38
N GLY A 104 -6.93 3.88 4.29
CA GLY A 104 -7.86 2.75 4.39
C GLY A 104 -8.66 2.53 3.10
N CYS A 105 -9.15 3.61 2.48
CA CYS A 105 -9.83 3.54 1.19
C CYS A 105 -8.91 3.00 0.07
N VAL A 106 -7.66 3.46 0.00
CA VAL A 106 -6.67 2.93 -0.96
C VAL A 106 -6.50 1.42 -0.79
N MET A 107 -6.33 0.97 0.46
CA MET A 107 -6.18 -0.44 0.78
C MET A 107 -7.41 -1.27 0.36
N ALA A 108 -8.61 -0.76 0.63
CA ALA A 108 -9.86 -1.42 0.25
C ALA A 108 -9.97 -1.58 -1.28
N VAL A 109 -9.66 -0.53 -2.05
CA VAL A 109 -9.68 -0.59 -3.52
C VAL A 109 -8.72 -1.63 -4.04
N ILE A 110 -7.48 -1.68 -3.53
CA ILE A 110 -6.47 -2.67 -3.95
C ILE A 110 -6.96 -4.10 -3.67
N ARG A 111 -7.53 -4.34 -2.48
CA ARG A 111 -8.07 -5.65 -2.12
C ARG A 111 -9.22 -6.07 -3.05
N VAL A 112 -10.12 -5.15 -3.37
CA VAL A 112 -11.23 -5.40 -4.31
C VAL A 112 -10.71 -5.73 -5.70
N GLN A 113 -9.74 -4.98 -6.23
CA GLN A 113 -9.16 -5.30 -7.55
C GLN A 113 -8.43 -6.65 -7.54
N HIS A 114 -7.71 -6.96 -6.47
CA HIS A 114 -7.03 -8.24 -6.34
C HIS A 114 -8.01 -9.42 -6.28
N LEU A 115 -9.08 -9.31 -5.48
CA LEU A 115 -10.12 -10.33 -5.43
C LEU A 115 -10.81 -10.50 -6.79
N ARG A 116 -11.13 -9.40 -7.46
CA ARG A 116 -11.74 -9.42 -8.80
C ARG A 116 -10.85 -10.15 -9.81
N GLU A 117 -9.53 -9.95 -9.75
CA GLU A 117 -8.59 -10.64 -10.61
C GLU A 117 -8.51 -12.14 -10.26
N LEU A 118 -8.48 -12.49 -8.97
CA LEU A 118 -8.50 -13.89 -8.52
C LEU A 118 -9.78 -14.61 -9.00
N THR A 119 -10.94 -13.97 -8.88
CA THR A 119 -12.22 -14.55 -9.36
C THR A 119 -12.21 -14.78 -10.88
N ARG A 120 -11.51 -13.94 -11.65
CA ARG A 120 -11.37 -14.12 -13.11
C ARG A 120 -10.42 -15.25 -13.49
N GLN A 121 -9.31 -15.39 -12.76
CA GLN A 121 -8.27 -16.36 -13.09
C GLN A 121 -8.57 -17.76 -12.53
N SER A 122 -9.23 -17.86 -11.36
CA SER A 122 -9.45 -19.13 -10.67
C SER A 122 -10.70 -19.08 -9.78
N PRO A 123 -11.90 -19.15 -10.38
CA PRO A 123 -13.18 -18.97 -9.67
C PRO A 123 -13.47 -20.10 -8.67
N ASP A 124 -13.11 -21.34 -8.99
CA ASP A 124 -13.49 -22.53 -8.20
C ASP A 124 -12.39 -22.98 -7.22
N MET A 125 -11.28 -22.26 -7.14
CA MET A 125 -10.16 -22.61 -6.27
C MET A 125 -10.30 -21.89 -4.94
N GLN A 126 -10.22 -22.64 -3.84
CA GLN A 126 -10.30 -22.05 -2.50
C GLN A 126 -9.17 -21.03 -2.28
N LEU A 127 -9.49 -19.90 -1.65
CA LEU A 127 -8.56 -18.79 -1.38
C LEU A 127 -7.26 -19.23 -0.70
N GLN A 128 -7.30 -20.25 0.16
CA GLN A 128 -6.12 -20.79 0.84
C GLN A 128 -5.09 -21.41 -0.11
N HIS A 129 -5.54 -21.95 -1.25
CA HIS A 129 -4.66 -22.54 -2.27
C HIS A 129 -4.16 -21.49 -3.27
N LEU A 130 -4.91 -20.39 -3.43
CA LEU A 130 -4.50 -19.23 -4.23
C LEU A 130 -3.57 -18.28 -3.48
N ASP A 131 -3.50 -18.40 -2.15
CA ASP A 131 -2.56 -17.64 -1.35
C ASP A 131 -1.14 -18.16 -1.63
N ARG A 132 -0.50 -17.59 -2.66
CA ARG A 132 0.93 -17.83 -3.00
C ARG A 132 1.89 -17.52 -1.83
N ARG A 133 1.38 -17.07 -0.68
CA ARG A 133 2.09 -17.00 0.60
C ARG A 133 2.72 -18.33 1.04
N THR A 134 2.23 -19.47 0.56
CA THR A 134 2.81 -20.80 0.86
C THR A 134 3.88 -21.24 -0.15
N VAL A 135 3.88 -20.66 -1.37
CA VAL A 135 4.67 -21.18 -2.50
C VAL A 135 6.16 -20.79 -2.44
N ASN A 136 6.56 -19.84 -1.57
CA ASN A 136 7.96 -19.45 -1.36
C ASN A 136 8.53 -19.82 0.03
N GLY A 137 7.94 -20.78 0.76
CA GLY A 137 8.61 -21.47 1.88
C GLY A 137 9.07 -20.64 3.10
N MET A 138 8.83 -19.33 3.15
CA MET A 138 9.20 -18.45 4.27
C MET A 138 8.02 -17.56 4.71
N GLY A 139 6.80 -18.06 4.56
CA GLY A 139 5.63 -17.52 5.25
C GLY A 139 5.50 -18.22 6.59
N ILE A 140 5.79 -17.50 7.68
CA ILE A 140 5.46 -17.91 9.05
C ILE A 140 3.93 -17.94 9.17
N LEU A 141 3.32 -19.02 8.70
CA LEU A 141 2.06 -19.52 9.22
C LEU A 141 2.44 -20.43 10.39
N PRO A 142 1.89 -20.23 11.60
CA PRO A 142 2.06 -21.22 12.66
C PRO A 142 1.57 -22.56 12.10
N ARG A 143 2.44 -23.58 12.13
CA ARG A 143 2.09 -24.94 11.70
C ARG A 143 0.81 -25.33 12.43
N THR A 144 -0.23 -25.66 11.67
CA THR A 144 -1.47 -26.20 12.23
C THR A 144 -1.13 -27.49 12.99
N ASP A 145 -1.79 -27.74 14.11
CA ASP A 145 -1.51 -28.88 14.99
C ASP A 145 -1.51 -30.23 14.26
N ALA A 146 -2.27 -30.35 13.16
CA ALA A 146 -2.27 -31.51 12.29
C ALA A 146 -0.91 -31.78 11.61
N GLN A 147 -0.21 -30.74 11.15
CA GLN A 147 1.12 -30.86 10.52
C GLN A 147 2.22 -31.17 11.54
N LEU A 148 2.05 -30.71 12.79
CA LEU A 148 2.95 -31.08 13.89
C LEU A 148 2.74 -32.54 14.32
N ALA A 149 1.52 -33.07 14.21
CA ALA A 149 1.22 -34.47 14.48
C ALA A 149 1.79 -35.40 13.40
N GLU A 150 1.70 -35.04 12.12
CA GLU A 150 2.31 -35.81 11.02
C GLU A 150 3.83 -35.88 11.13
N LEU A 151 4.51 -34.76 11.44
CA LEU A 151 5.97 -34.75 11.61
C LEU A 151 6.44 -35.59 12.80
N ARG A 152 5.67 -35.64 13.91
CA ARG A 152 5.98 -36.53 15.04
C ARG A 152 5.80 -38.00 14.69
N GLN A 153 4.92 -38.33 13.75
CA GLN A 153 4.76 -39.70 13.27
C GLN A 153 5.90 -40.08 12.31
N GLU A 154 6.38 -39.15 11.50
CA GLU A 154 7.55 -39.36 10.63
C GLU A 154 8.88 -39.47 11.41
N GLU A 155 9.06 -38.72 12.51
CA GLU A 155 10.25 -38.83 13.37
C GLU A 155 10.26 -40.09 14.27
N ALA A 156 9.12 -40.76 14.43
CA ALA A 156 8.96 -41.95 15.26
C ALA A 156 9.01 -43.28 14.48
N ALA A 157 9.16 -43.22 13.15
CA ALA A 157 9.30 -44.37 12.25
C ALA A 157 10.75 -44.52 11.77
#